data_AF-A0A7G8TF08-F1
#
_entry.id   AF-A0A7G8TF08-F1
#
_cell.length_a   1.000
_cell.length_b   1.000
_cell.length_c   1.000
_cell.angle_alpha   90.00
_cell.angle_beta   90.00
_cell.angle_gamma   90.00
#
_symmetry.space_group_name_H-M   'P 1'
#
loop_
_entity.id
_entity.type
_entity.pdbx_description
1 polymer ?
#
loop_
_entity_poly.entity_id
_entity_poly.type
_entity_poly.pdbx_seq_one_letter_code
_entity_poly.pdbx_strand_id
1 'polypeptide(L)'
;MNVEYSQYGQINTITKFGPDDYSLWTLTMPRDRIHQIRQGVPSIEGDVGRVFDEIHTGEPESICNFVFPQSKGLKLFSVDMGGNFAERNRYNGASIRGSREEIIAELRDVLKGQGYSLHGNASFLNVDVLETLRKIMEHNTDYYQTDFRYDVEKLREAAGDRNAGRNFFWMSRSGGTWCFAEPDVYIRNTSPHNTWNYYGTGNKSEHVKTFWIELNGMRDDKVMGNIAEMDYQKHLDYLCTHSFDPASVEVVFKNPNGCRTFSYSEYDQNYQGIAQRYGTVERVSFRVADPYALSRAAIEAHGLFWDAAEPMDIDTYVKRLEQDRLHDYGYTADDLVLTGPLDAEIAVEHGLACYALCTDGSKELLAGKYDFQKHHFGGCLFGMDTEERAILQYFKQNCTPLFSTEEMREICSLALRAGMENDLDHFGLLNGIIHKAECMLPKTCEENFLEPENEYNREE
;
A
#
# COMPACT_ATOMS: atom_id res chain seq x y z
N MET A 1 6.50 4.00 -25.71
CA MET A 1 5.09 3.68 -25.40
C MET A 1 4.43 5.00 -25.04
N ASN A 2 3.35 5.37 -25.74
CA ASN A 2 2.90 6.76 -25.93
C ASN A 2 2.60 7.53 -24.63
N VAL A 3 3.14 8.75 -24.57
CA VAL A 3 2.99 9.77 -23.51
C VAL A 3 1.56 10.34 -23.42
N GLU A 4 0.67 9.99 -24.34
CA GLU A 4 -0.70 10.54 -24.39
C GLU A 4 -1.63 10.03 -23.27
N TYR A 5 -1.34 8.87 -22.65
CA TYR A 5 -2.20 8.32 -21.60
C TYR A 5 -2.07 9.01 -20.23
N SER A 6 -1.05 9.86 -20.00
CA SER A 6 -0.87 10.56 -18.72
C SER A 6 -1.58 11.93 -18.63
N GLN A 7 -2.22 12.39 -19.72
CA GLN A 7 -2.89 13.69 -19.75
C GLN A 7 -4.36 13.64 -19.35
N TYR A 8 -4.93 12.44 -19.19
CA TYR A 8 -6.34 12.23 -18.91
C TYR A 8 -6.53 11.58 -17.53
N GLY A 9 -7.62 11.93 -16.86
CA GLY A 9 -8.04 11.39 -15.58
C GLY A 9 -9.51 11.01 -15.62
N GLN A 10 -9.92 10.16 -14.68
CA GLN A 10 -11.33 9.86 -14.47
C GLN A 10 -11.94 10.82 -13.47
N ILE A 11 -13.18 11.25 -13.73
CA ILE A 11 -13.95 12.12 -12.85
C ILE A 11 -15.41 11.66 -12.85
N ASN A 12 -16.10 11.84 -11.74
CA ASN A 12 -17.45 11.34 -11.55
C ASN A 12 -18.45 12.49 -11.53
N THR A 13 -19.61 12.30 -12.16
CA THR A 13 -20.74 13.23 -12.07
C THR A 13 -21.97 12.53 -11.50
N ILE A 14 -22.73 13.22 -10.65
CA ILE A 14 -24.00 12.72 -10.12
C ILE A 14 -25.15 13.57 -10.64
N THR A 15 -26.17 12.93 -11.21
CA THR A 15 -27.40 13.59 -11.64
C THR A 15 -28.59 12.99 -10.91
N LYS A 16 -29.49 13.83 -10.41
CA LYS A 16 -30.72 13.42 -9.74
C LYS A 16 -31.92 13.61 -10.67
N PHE A 17 -32.66 12.54 -10.94
CA PHE A 17 -33.86 12.54 -11.79
C PHE A 17 -35.16 12.50 -10.98
N GLY A 18 -35.11 12.03 -9.74
CA GLY A 18 -36.27 11.92 -8.85
C GLY A 18 -35.88 11.80 -7.38
N PRO A 19 -36.84 11.50 -6.48
CA PRO A 19 -36.58 11.38 -5.05
C PRO A 19 -35.57 10.27 -4.68
N ASP A 20 -35.62 9.15 -5.39
CA ASP A 20 -34.76 7.98 -5.20
C ASP A 20 -34.27 7.44 -6.55
N ASP A 21 -33.86 8.36 -7.42
CA ASP A 21 -33.46 8.05 -8.79
C ASP A 21 -32.29 8.94 -9.20
N TYR A 22 -31.11 8.32 -9.20
CA TYR A 22 -29.82 8.96 -9.39
C TYR A 22 -29.06 8.26 -10.52
N SER A 23 -28.22 9.01 -11.23
CA SER A 23 -27.19 8.42 -12.08
C SER A 23 -25.81 8.86 -11.67
N LEU A 24 -24.87 7.92 -11.69
CA LEU A 24 -23.45 8.19 -11.66
C LEU A 24 -22.89 8.00 -13.06
N TRP A 25 -22.11 8.98 -13.51
CA TRP A 25 -21.41 8.91 -14.78
C TRP A 25 -19.92 9.18 -14.55
N THR A 26 -19.11 8.16 -14.84
CA THR A 26 -17.65 8.25 -14.80
C THR A 26 -17.16 8.67 -16.17
N LEU A 27 -16.52 9.83 -16.24
CA LEU A 27 -15.98 10.46 -17.43
C LEU A 27 -14.45 10.35 -17.46
N THR A 28 -13.87 10.18 -18.65
CA THR A 28 -12.44 10.41 -18.85
C THR A 28 -12.24 11.77 -19.51
N MET A 29 -11.48 12.67 -18.88
CA MET A 29 -11.23 14.01 -19.42
C MET A 29 -9.81 14.51 -19.11
N PRO A 30 -9.32 15.54 -19.81
CA PRO A 30 -8.00 16.09 -19.56
C PRO A 30 -7.81 16.52 -18.11
N ARG A 31 -6.69 16.14 -17.48
CA ARG A 31 -6.39 16.43 -16.07
C ARG A 31 -6.24 17.92 -15.79
N ASP A 32 -5.80 18.72 -16.75
CA ASP A 32 -5.79 20.18 -16.65
C ASP A 32 -7.22 20.74 -16.49
N ARG A 33 -8.20 20.13 -17.18
CA ARG A 33 -9.62 20.48 -17.02
C ARG A 33 -10.17 20.04 -15.66
N ILE A 34 -9.82 18.83 -15.20
CA ILE A 34 -10.16 18.35 -13.85
C ILE A 34 -9.60 19.30 -12.79
N HIS A 35 -8.33 19.68 -12.93
CA HIS A 35 -7.65 20.63 -12.06
C HIS A 35 -8.38 21.98 -12.04
N GLN A 36 -8.75 22.54 -13.20
CA GLN A 36 -9.52 23.79 -13.27
C GLN A 36 -10.86 23.71 -12.53
N ILE A 37 -11.60 22.60 -12.66
CA ILE A 37 -12.86 22.40 -11.94
C ILE A 37 -12.59 22.37 -10.42
N ARG A 38 -11.55 21.66 -9.99
CA ARG A 38 -11.16 21.52 -8.58
C ARG A 38 -10.76 22.87 -7.93
N GLN A 39 -10.28 23.84 -8.71
CA GLN A 39 -9.98 25.20 -8.25
C GLN A 39 -11.21 26.11 -8.12
N GLY A 40 -12.39 25.64 -8.55
CA GLY A 40 -13.65 26.37 -8.41
C GLY A 40 -14.13 26.48 -6.97
N VAL A 41 -15.29 27.12 -6.79
CA VAL A 41 -16.00 27.11 -5.50
C VAL A 41 -16.95 25.91 -5.49
N PRO A 42 -16.88 25.01 -4.49
CA PRO A 42 -17.81 23.90 -4.41
C PRO A 42 -19.23 24.41 -4.17
N SER A 43 -20.19 23.81 -4.86
CA SER A 43 -21.61 24.07 -4.69
C SER A 43 -22.15 23.43 -3.41
N ILE A 44 -21.64 22.24 -3.08
CA ILE A 44 -22.00 21.48 -1.87
C ILE A 44 -20.72 20.87 -1.29
N GLU A 45 -20.59 20.86 0.04
CA GLU A 45 -19.51 20.19 0.78
C GLU A 45 -20.11 19.49 2.01
N GLY A 46 -19.84 18.20 2.17
CA GLY A 46 -20.36 17.43 3.29
C GLY A 46 -20.04 15.95 3.19
N ASP A 47 -20.58 15.15 4.12
CA ASP A 47 -20.54 13.70 4.00
C ASP A 47 -21.31 13.22 2.75
N VAL A 48 -21.08 11.95 2.36
CA VAL A 48 -21.68 11.38 1.15
C VAL A 48 -23.21 11.48 1.17
N GLY A 49 -23.84 11.26 2.32
CA GLY A 49 -25.30 11.30 2.42
C GLY A 49 -25.85 12.70 2.19
N ARG A 50 -25.26 13.69 2.87
CA ARG A 50 -25.61 15.10 2.75
C ARG A 50 -25.45 15.60 1.31
N VAL A 51 -24.38 15.22 0.62
CA VAL A 51 -24.17 15.62 -0.78
C VAL A 51 -25.31 15.11 -1.67
N PHE A 52 -25.76 13.87 -1.52
CA PHE A 52 -26.86 13.32 -2.32
C PHE A 52 -28.22 13.97 -2.02
N ASP A 53 -28.42 14.45 -0.80
CA ASP A 53 -29.66 15.07 -0.37
C ASP A 53 -29.81 16.50 -0.92
N GLU A 54 -28.68 17.22 -1.05
CA GLU A 54 -28.63 18.61 -1.52
C GLU A 54 -28.59 18.75 -3.06
N ILE A 55 -28.44 17.65 -3.83
CA ILE A 55 -28.54 17.70 -5.30
C ILE A 55 -29.99 17.95 -5.73
N HIS A 56 -30.17 18.92 -6.62
CA HIS A 56 -31.48 19.33 -7.11
C HIS A 56 -31.90 18.53 -8.35
N THR A 57 -33.20 18.25 -8.47
CA THR A 57 -33.79 17.65 -9.69
C THR A 57 -34.03 18.72 -10.75
N GLY A 58 -33.82 18.37 -12.02
CA GLY A 58 -34.18 19.24 -13.15
C GLY A 58 -33.18 20.35 -13.46
N GLU A 59 -31.90 20.13 -13.15
CA GLU A 59 -30.83 20.98 -13.65
C GLU A 59 -30.80 21.00 -15.19
N PRO A 60 -30.40 22.13 -15.82
CA PRO A 60 -30.21 22.18 -17.26
C PRO A 60 -29.25 21.09 -17.73
N GLU A 61 -29.50 20.51 -18.91
CA GLU A 61 -28.60 19.49 -19.52
C GLU A 61 -27.15 19.97 -19.71
N SER A 62 -26.93 21.29 -19.66
CA SER A 62 -25.61 21.89 -19.74
C SER A 62 -24.82 21.81 -18.44
N ILE A 63 -25.48 21.62 -17.28
CA ILE A 63 -24.82 21.58 -15.98
C ILE A 63 -24.40 20.15 -15.66
N CYS A 64 -23.15 19.99 -15.23
CA CYS A 64 -22.60 18.75 -14.70
C CYS A 64 -22.17 18.95 -13.26
N ASN A 65 -22.61 18.05 -12.38
CA ASN A 65 -22.26 18.04 -10.96
C ASN A 65 -21.07 17.12 -10.72
N PHE A 66 -19.86 17.67 -10.81
CA PHE A 66 -18.63 16.92 -10.62
C PHE A 66 -18.34 16.65 -9.15
N VAL A 67 -18.00 15.41 -8.84
CA VAL A 67 -17.74 14.95 -7.47
C VAL A 67 -16.25 14.76 -7.25
N PHE A 68 -15.75 15.40 -6.19
CA PHE A 68 -14.39 15.26 -5.72
C PHE A 68 -14.40 14.79 -4.26
N PRO A 69 -13.65 13.74 -3.92
CA PRO A 69 -13.47 13.35 -2.53
C PRO A 69 -12.59 14.35 -1.78
N GLN A 70 -12.80 14.39 -0.47
CA GLN A 70 -12.03 15.17 0.50
C GLN A 70 -11.88 14.34 1.76
N SER A 71 -10.92 14.70 2.61
CA SER A 71 -10.53 13.96 3.82
C SER A 71 -11.68 13.42 4.68
N LYS A 72 -12.85 14.06 4.75
CA LYS A 72 -14.01 13.57 5.52
C LYS A 72 -15.34 13.59 4.75
N GLY A 73 -15.32 13.62 3.42
CA GLY A 73 -16.55 13.73 2.64
C GLY A 73 -16.35 13.98 1.15
N LEU A 74 -17.33 14.63 0.53
CA LEU A 74 -17.36 14.95 -0.88
C LEU A 74 -17.58 16.46 -1.08
N LYS A 75 -16.95 16.98 -2.13
CA LYS A 75 -17.24 18.28 -2.72
C LYS A 75 -17.89 18.09 -4.07
N LEU A 76 -18.99 18.79 -4.28
CA LEU A 76 -19.71 18.80 -5.54
C LEU A 76 -19.53 20.16 -6.21
N PHE A 77 -19.17 20.15 -7.49
CA PHE A 77 -18.97 21.34 -8.30
C PHE A 77 -19.96 21.30 -9.47
N SER A 78 -20.97 22.18 -9.42
CA SER A 78 -21.91 22.35 -10.52
C SER A 78 -21.28 23.27 -11.57
N VAL A 79 -20.94 22.72 -12.73
CA VAL A 79 -20.25 23.43 -13.81
C VAL A 79 -21.09 23.40 -15.07
N ASP A 80 -21.33 24.58 -15.67
CA ASP A 80 -21.92 24.66 -17.01
C ASP A 80 -20.90 24.25 -18.07
N MET A 81 -21.11 23.08 -18.65
CA MET A 81 -20.29 22.48 -19.70
C MET A 81 -20.87 22.74 -21.10
N GLY A 82 -22.01 23.44 -21.21
CA GLY A 82 -22.73 23.72 -22.44
C GLY A 82 -23.69 22.60 -22.86
N GLY A 83 -24.83 22.96 -23.46
CA GLY A 83 -25.96 22.05 -23.68
C GLY A 83 -25.69 20.80 -24.53
N ASN A 84 -24.63 20.79 -25.34
CA ASN A 84 -24.27 19.62 -26.16
C ASN A 84 -23.19 18.73 -25.51
N PHE A 85 -22.75 19.04 -24.28
CA PHE A 85 -21.66 18.31 -23.63
C PHE A 85 -22.01 16.85 -23.37
N ALA A 86 -23.18 16.59 -22.78
CA ALA A 86 -23.65 15.24 -22.48
C ALA A 86 -23.79 14.40 -23.76
N GLU A 87 -24.39 14.96 -24.81
CA GLU A 87 -24.54 14.27 -26.10
C GLU A 87 -23.19 13.95 -26.74
N ARG A 88 -22.26 14.92 -26.80
CA ARG A 88 -20.91 14.73 -27.37
C ARG A 88 -20.10 13.69 -26.62
N ASN A 89 -20.32 13.55 -25.32
CA ASN A 89 -19.60 12.64 -24.44
C ASN A 89 -20.39 11.37 -24.12
N ARG A 90 -21.55 11.10 -24.74
CA ARG A 90 -22.42 9.97 -24.36
C ARG A 90 -21.77 8.57 -24.38
N TYR A 91 -20.65 8.42 -25.10
CA TYR A 91 -19.85 7.19 -25.15
C TYR A 91 -18.54 7.28 -24.35
N ASN A 92 -18.35 8.34 -23.57
CA ASN A 92 -17.18 8.56 -22.72
C ASN A 92 -17.42 7.93 -21.35
N GLY A 93 -16.65 6.88 -21.05
CA GLY A 93 -16.68 6.17 -19.78
C GLY A 93 -17.96 5.37 -19.56
N ALA A 94 -18.42 5.30 -18.30
CA ALA A 94 -19.50 4.41 -17.88
C ALA A 94 -20.57 5.16 -17.10
N SER A 95 -21.84 4.85 -17.35
CA SER A 95 -22.97 5.43 -16.63
C SER A 95 -23.87 4.34 -16.08
N ILE A 96 -24.27 4.51 -14.83
CA ILE A 96 -25.23 3.68 -14.11
C ILE A 96 -26.34 4.56 -13.55
N ARG A 97 -27.56 4.04 -13.48
CA ARG A 97 -28.73 4.70 -12.88
C ARG A 97 -29.42 3.72 -11.96
N GLY A 98 -29.82 4.19 -10.78
CA GLY A 98 -30.40 3.36 -9.74
C GLY A 98 -30.90 4.19 -8.56
N SER A 99 -31.24 3.47 -7.50
CA SER A 99 -31.58 4.05 -6.20
C SER A 99 -30.40 4.82 -5.60
N ARG A 100 -30.68 5.65 -4.60
CA ARG A 100 -29.67 6.41 -3.88
C ARG A 100 -28.59 5.49 -3.29
N GLU A 101 -28.99 4.40 -2.65
CA GLU A 101 -28.08 3.47 -1.99
C GLU A 101 -27.18 2.73 -3.00
N GLU A 102 -27.73 2.29 -4.13
CA GLU A 102 -26.97 1.66 -5.21
C GLU A 102 -25.92 2.62 -5.79
N ILE A 103 -26.29 3.87 -6.05
CA ILE A 103 -25.37 4.86 -6.61
C ILE A 103 -24.30 5.30 -5.60
N ILE A 104 -24.64 5.37 -4.31
CA ILE A 104 -23.64 5.61 -3.25
C ILE A 104 -22.64 4.45 -3.19
N ALA A 105 -23.09 3.20 -3.24
CA ALA A 105 -22.22 2.04 -3.24
C ALA A 105 -21.28 2.04 -4.46
N GLU A 106 -21.83 2.25 -5.66
CA GLU A 106 -21.03 2.33 -6.89
C GLU A 106 -20.02 3.49 -6.85
N LEU A 107 -20.43 4.66 -6.37
CA LEU A 107 -19.52 5.80 -6.23
C LEU A 107 -18.34 5.48 -5.30
N ARG A 108 -18.58 4.78 -4.19
CA ARG A 108 -17.52 4.35 -3.27
C ARG A 108 -16.53 3.44 -3.98
N ASP A 109 -17.02 2.45 -4.72
CA ASP A 109 -16.19 1.49 -5.45
C ASP A 109 -15.40 2.15 -6.59
N VAL A 110 -16.02 3.10 -7.30
CA VAL A 110 -15.38 3.88 -8.35
C VAL A 110 -14.29 4.78 -7.77
N LEU A 111 -14.58 5.56 -6.73
CA LEU A 111 -13.61 6.44 -6.07
C LEU A 111 -12.43 5.65 -5.51
N LYS A 112 -12.72 4.52 -4.86
CA LYS A 112 -11.70 3.61 -4.35
C LYS A 112 -10.83 3.05 -5.48
N GLY A 113 -11.44 2.62 -6.58
CA GLY A 113 -10.72 2.17 -7.77
C GLY A 113 -9.88 3.26 -8.44
N GLN A 114 -10.24 4.52 -8.25
CA GLN A 114 -9.46 5.69 -8.66
C GLN A 114 -8.35 6.05 -7.65
N GLY A 115 -8.22 5.31 -6.55
CA GLY A 115 -7.19 5.53 -5.52
C GLY A 115 -7.57 6.57 -4.47
N TYR A 116 -8.86 6.91 -4.34
CA TYR A 116 -9.34 7.80 -3.30
C TYR A 116 -9.75 7.04 -2.04
N SER A 117 -9.44 7.63 -0.88
CA SER A 117 -9.93 7.21 0.43
C SER A 117 -11.03 8.18 0.87
N LEU A 118 -12.14 7.65 1.40
CA LEU A 118 -13.19 8.46 2.04
C LEU A 118 -12.89 8.76 3.52
N HIS A 119 -11.76 8.26 4.02
CA HIS A 119 -11.19 8.61 5.32
C HIS A 119 -10.06 9.61 5.14
N GLY A 120 -9.81 10.40 6.20
CA GLY A 120 -8.78 11.44 6.18
C GLY A 120 -7.39 10.85 6.01
N ASN A 121 -6.52 11.57 5.30
CA ASN A 121 -5.14 11.13 5.15
C ASN A 121 -4.47 11.10 6.52
N ALA A 122 -3.62 10.11 6.75
CA ALA A 122 -2.83 10.02 7.97
C ALA A 122 -1.50 10.77 7.84
N SER A 123 -0.98 11.27 8.96
CA SER A 123 0.41 11.71 9.08
C SER A 123 1.10 11.15 10.31
N PHE A 124 2.39 10.89 10.17
CA PHE A 124 3.25 10.31 11.19
C PHE A 124 4.42 11.26 11.43
N LEU A 125 4.44 11.90 12.60
CA LEU A 125 5.38 12.97 12.92
C LEU A 125 6.56 12.46 13.73
N ASN A 126 7.78 12.81 13.31
CA ASN A 126 9.03 12.46 13.98
C ASN A 126 9.12 10.96 14.36
N VAL A 127 8.89 10.11 13.36
CA VAL A 127 8.90 8.65 13.49
C VAL A 127 10.17 8.05 12.91
N ASP A 128 10.42 6.78 13.25
CA ASP A 128 11.33 5.93 12.48
C ASP A 128 10.67 5.66 11.12
N VAL A 129 11.21 6.28 10.07
CA VAL A 129 10.65 6.23 8.72
C VAL A 129 10.69 4.82 8.17
N LEU A 130 11.81 4.11 8.35
CA LEU A 130 11.97 2.77 7.77
C LEU A 130 11.02 1.77 8.43
N GLU A 131 10.86 1.86 9.75
CA GLU A 131 9.94 1.00 10.49
C GLU A 131 8.48 1.30 10.14
N THR A 132 8.12 2.58 10.06
CA THR A 132 6.76 2.99 9.67
C THR A 132 6.40 2.51 8.27
N LEU A 133 7.28 2.73 7.28
CA LEU A 133 7.04 2.28 5.91
C LEU A 133 7.03 0.74 5.79
N ARG A 134 7.85 0.03 6.58
CA ARG A 134 7.83 -1.43 6.65
C ARG A 134 6.45 -1.94 7.08
N LYS A 135 5.91 -1.40 8.18
CA LYS A 135 4.56 -1.77 8.66
C LYS A 135 3.49 -1.51 7.61
N ILE A 136 3.57 -0.39 6.88
CA ILE A 136 2.61 -0.11 5.80
C ILE A 136 2.77 -1.14 4.67
N MET A 137 4.00 -1.40 4.25
CA MET A 137 4.32 -2.34 3.17
C MET A 137 3.84 -3.76 3.50
N GLU A 138 4.10 -4.26 4.71
CA GLU A 138 3.70 -5.61 5.12
C GLU A 138 2.18 -5.84 5.07
N HIS A 139 1.39 -4.78 5.21
CA HIS A 139 -0.07 -4.86 5.25
C HIS A 139 -0.75 -4.41 3.95
N ASN A 140 -0.05 -3.69 3.05
CA ASN A 140 -0.62 -3.19 1.79
C ASN A 140 0.01 -3.84 0.54
N THR A 141 1.20 -4.44 0.65
CA THR A 141 1.93 -5.05 -0.47
C THR A 141 1.86 -6.57 -0.40
N ASP A 142 1.34 -7.20 -1.45
CA ASP A 142 1.09 -8.63 -1.52
C ASP A 142 2.26 -9.42 -2.11
N TYR A 143 2.91 -8.83 -3.12
CA TYR A 143 3.98 -9.42 -3.91
C TYR A 143 5.22 -8.54 -3.88
N TYR A 144 6.39 -9.14 -4.11
CA TYR A 144 7.66 -8.42 -4.21
C TYR A 144 7.98 -7.52 -3.01
N GLN A 145 7.57 -7.90 -1.79
CA GLN A 145 7.93 -7.19 -0.55
C GLN A 145 9.46 -7.01 -0.39
N THR A 146 10.26 -7.90 -1.01
CA THR A 146 11.73 -7.80 -1.07
C THR A 146 12.23 -6.53 -1.75
N ASP A 147 11.44 -5.90 -2.61
CA ASP A 147 11.81 -4.64 -3.29
C ASP A 147 11.97 -3.48 -2.30
N PHE A 148 11.32 -3.57 -1.13
CA PHE A 148 11.46 -2.58 -0.06
C PHE A 148 12.92 -2.42 0.42
N ARG A 149 13.80 -3.41 0.19
CA ARG A 149 15.24 -3.27 0.48
C ARG A 149 15.87 -2.09 -0.28
N TYR A 150 15.48 -1.86 -1.54
CA TYR A 150 16.01 -0.74 -2.33
C TYR A 150 15.57 0.61 -1.76
N ASP A 151 14.33 0.69 -1.26
CA ASP A 151 13.82 1.89 -0.59
C ASP A 151 14.58 2.15 0.72
N VAL A 152 14.83 1.10 1.52
CA VAL A 152 15.62 1.16 2.76
C VAL A 152 17.03 1.69 2.50
N GLU A 153 17.72 1.16 1.49
CA GLU A 153 19.06 1.60 1.11
C GLU A 153 19.05 3.09 0.72
N LYS A 154 18.13 3.48 -0.17
CA LYS A 154 18.00 4.86 -0.65
C LYS A 154 17.72 5.87 0.47
N LEU A 155 16.75 5.58 1.34
CA LEU A 155 16.37 6.48 2.43
C LEU A 155 17.46 6.56 3.51
N ARG A 156 18.15 5.46 3.80
CA ARG A 156 19.26 5.43 4.76
C ARG A 156 20.47 6.20 4.25
N GLU A 157 20.84 6.03 2.98
CA GLU A 157 21.90 6.81 2.33
C GLU A 157 21.57 8.30 2.38
N ALA A 158 20.36 8.68 1.98
CA ALA A 158 19.92 10.07 2.03
C ALA A 158 19.97 10.64 3.44
N ALA A 159 19.47 9.92 4.45
CA ALA A 159 19.50 10.36 5.84
C ALA A 159 20.91 10.54 6.42
N GLY A 160 21.87 9.74 5.97
CA GLY A 160 23.28 9.80 6.40
C GLY A 160 24.08 10.93 5.74
N ASP A 161 23.76 11.31 4.50
CA ASP A 161 24.43 12.41 3.81
C ASP A 161 23.75 13.75 4.11
N ARG A 162 24.51 14.70 4.68
CA ARG A 162 24.03 16.06 4.99
C ARG A 162 23.61 16.85 3.76
N ASN A 163 24.16 16.54 2.58
CA ASN A 163 23.91 17.24 1.33
C ASN A 163 22.83 16.59 0.45
N ALA A 164 22.35 15.39 0.82
CA ALA A 164 21.29 14.71 0.09
C ALA A 164 19.94 15.42 0.26
N GLY A 165 19.07 15.26 -0.75
CA GLY A 165 17.69 15.70 -0.67
C GLY A 165 16.95 15.02 0.49
N ARG A 166 16.02 15.75 1.11
CA ARG A 166 15.24 15.27 2.27
C ARG A 166 13.86 14.78 1.94
N ASN A 167 13.34 15.12 0.76
CA ASN A 167 11.96 14.87 0.40
C ASN A 167 11.85 13.74 -0.60
N PHE A 168 10.95 12.80 -0.31
CA PHE A 168 10.72 11.61 -1.12
C PHE A 168 9.23 11.37 -1.30
N PHE A 169 8.89 10.83 -2.45
CA PHE A 169 7.60 10.18 -2.64
C PHE A 169 7.79 8.68 -2.53
N TRP A 170 6.95 8.04 -1.73
CA TRP A 170 6.93 6.59 -1.60
C TRP A 170 5.55 6.04 -1.94
N MET A 171 5.55 4.87 -2.55
CA MET A 171 4.36 4.18 -2.99
C MET A 171 4.43 2.72 -2.56
N SER A 172 3.37 2.25 -1.92
CA SER A 172 3.09 0.83 -1.73
C SER A 172 1.94 0.43 -2.65
N ARG A 173 2.07 -0.74 -3.27
CA ARG A 173 1.09 -1.34 -4.14
C ARG A 173 1.07 -2.84 -3.93
N SER A 174 0.09 -3.56 -4.46
CA SER A 174 0.06 -5.02 -4.44
C SER A 174 1.36 -5.61 -5.00
N GLY A 175 1.90 -5.04 -6.08
CA GLY A 175 3.13 -5.51 -6.74
C GLY A 175 4.46 -4.87 -6.28
N GLY A 176 4.70 -4.66 -5.00
CA GLY A 176 5.97 -4.12 -4.47
C GLY A 176 5.89 -2.65 -4.07
N THR A 177 7.03 -1.97 -4.04
CA THR A 177 7.14 -0.57 -3.59
C THR A 177 7.98 0.28 -4.54
N TRP A 178 7.81 1.60 -4.46
CA TRP A 178 8.65 2.57 -5.18
C TRP A 178 9.01 3.76 -4.28
N CYS A 179 10.30 4.12 -4.24
CA CYS A 179 10.78 5.34 -3.61
C CYS A 179 11.46 6.28 -4.62
N PHE A 180 10.91 7.49 -4.80
CA PHE A 180 11.45 8.52 -5.68
C PHE A 180 11.91 9.74 -4.88
N ALA A 181 13.01 10.36 -5.28
CA ALA A 181 13.32 11.70 -4.78
C ALA A 181 12.24 12.65 -5.32
N GLU A 182 11.70 13.51 -4.45
CA GLU A 182 10.59 14.39 -4.80
C GLU A 182 10.82 15.17 -6.10
N PRO A 183 11.97 15.84 -6.30
CA PRO A 183 12.21 16.64 -7.51
C PRO A 183 12.11 15.84 -8.81
N ASP A 184 12.48 14.56 -8.80
CA ASP A 184 12.53 13.75 -10.02
C ASP A 184 11.12 13.45 -10.57
N VAL A 185 10.10 13.43 -9.69
CA VAL A 185 8.70 13.20 -10.10
C VAL A 185 8.12 14.39 -10.86
N TYR A 186 8.68 15.60 -10.68
CA TYR A 186 8.25 16.81 -11.40
C TYR A 186 8.87 16.94 -12.80
N ILE A 187 9.79 16.06 -13.19
CA ILE A 187 10.51 16.17 -14.47
C ILE A 187 9.92 15.21 -15.49
N ARG A 188 9.25 15.74 -16.51
CA ARG A 188 8.56 14.96 -17.55
C ARG A 188 9.50 14.04 -18.29
N ASN A 189 8.94 12.96 -18.85
CA ASN A 189 9.65 11.98 -19.68
C ASN A 189 10.79 11.25 -18.95
N THR A 190 10.84 11.31 -17.62
CA THR A 190 11.79 10.54 -16.80
C THR A 190 11.12 9.31 -16.21
N SER A 191 11.90 8.30 -15.85
CA SER A 191 11.35 7.08 -15.22
C SER A 191 10.54 7.38 -13.95
N PRO A 192 10.99 8.23 -13.00
CA PRO A 192 10.19 8.57 -11.82
C PRO A 192 8.85 9.21 -12.17
N HIS A 193 8.84 10.21 -13.05
CA HIS A 193 7.60 10.87 -13.47
C HIS A 193 6.65 9.91 -14.19
N ASN A 194 7.16 9.10 -15.11
CA ASN A 194 6.34 8.17 -15.89
C ASN A 194 5.76 7.06 -15.00
N THR A 195 6.56 6.50 -14.09
CA THR A 195 6.11 5.47 -13.15
C THR A 195 5.05 6.02 -12.19
N TRP A 196 5.28 7.23 -11.65
CA TRP A 196 4.29 7.92 -10.82
C TRP A 196 2.99 8.20 -11.60
N ASN A 197 3.04 8.63 -12.86
CA ASN A 197 1.80 8.82 -13.62
C ASN A 197 1.09 7.50 -13.95
N TYR A 198 1.84 6.44 -14.25
CA TYR A 198 1.31 5.14 -14.67
C TYR A 198 0.42 4.47 -13.61
N TYR A 199 0.86 4.45 -12.36
CA TYR A 199 0.05 3.84 -11.28
C TYR A 199 -1.13 4.72 -10.85
N GLY A 200 -1.16 5.97 -11.29
CA GLY A 200 -2.25 6.90 -11.08
C GLY A 200 -3.45 6.72 -12.00
N THR A 201 -3.28 6.04 -13.13
CA THR A 201 -4.33 5.85 -14.14
C THR A 201 -5.10 4.54 -13.91
N GLY A 202 -5.91 4.53 -12.85
CA GLY A 202 -7.10 3.68 -12.73
C GLY A 202 -6.89 2.16 -12.66
N ASN A 203 -5.70 1.66 -12.30
CA ASN A 203 -5.54 0.23 -12.06
C ASN A 203 -6.11 -0.16 -10.67
N LYS A 204 -7.39 -0.54 -10.66
CA LYS A 204 -8.12 -0.97 -9.45
C LYS A 204 -7.42 -2.11 -8.69
N SER A 205 -6.60 -2.93 -9.36
CA SER A 205 -6.00 -4.14 -8.76
C SER A 205 -4.72 -3.91 -7.97
N GLU A 206 -4.15 -2.71 -7.97
CA GLU A 206 -2.84 -2.45 -7.34
C GLU A 206 -2.95 -1.83 -5.94
N HIS A 207 -4.15 -1.48 -5.47
CA HIS A 207 -4.41 -0.90 -4.13
C HIS A 207 -3.37 0.14 -3.71
N VAL A 208 -3.07 1.07 -4.61
CA VAL A 208 -1.95 1.99 -4.48
C VAL A 208 -2.15 2.94 -3.30
N LYS A 209 -1.18 2.97 -2.39
CA LYS A 209 -1.05 3.95 -1.31
C LYS A 209 0.20 4.79 -1.54
N THR A 210 0.06 6.11 -1.44
CA THR A 210 1.16 7.06 -1.67
C THR A 210 1.41 7.94 -0.46
N PHE A 211 2.67 8.24 -0.24
CA PHE A 211 3.15 8.99 0.91
C PHE A 211 4.23 9.97 0.49
N TRP A 212 4.17 11.16 1.07
CA TRP A 212 5.25 12.13 1.06
C TRP A 212 6.07 11.95 2.33
N ILE A 213 7.39 11.96 2.19
CA ILE A 213 8.34 11.73 3.28
C ILE A 213 9.28 12.92 3.36
N GLU A 214 9.45 13.47 4.56
CA GLU A 214 10.48 14.44 4.89
C GLU A 214 11.46 13.82 5.89
N LEU A 215 12.72 13.68 5.49
CA LEU A 215 13.77 13.15 6.34
C LEU A 215 14.37 14.24 7.25
N ASN A 216 14.47 13.94 8.55
CA ASN A 216 15.15 14.77 9.55
C ASN A 216 16.61 14.34 9.77
N GLY A 217 17.01 13.19 9.23
CA GLY A 217 18.36 12.62 9.33
C GLY A 217 18.44 11.38 10.22
N MET A 218 19.67 11.00 10.59
CA MET A 218 19.92 9.84 11.46
C MET A 218 19.85 10.20 12.95
N ARG A 219 19.21 9.35 13.76
CA ARG A 219 19.26 9.40 15.24
C ARG A 219 19.26 7.97 15.78
N ASP A 220 20.23 7.62 16.63
CA ASP A 220 20.33 6.29 17.26
C ASP A 220 20.18 5.13 16.25
N ASP A 221 20.91 5.22 15.13
CA ASP A 221 20.87 4.29 13.98
C ASP A 221 19.52 4.17 13.24
N LYS A 222 18.56 5.04 13.55
CA LYS A 222 17.26 5.14 12.91
C LYS A 222 17.20 6.32 11.94
N VAL A 223 16.46 6.13 10.86
CA VAL A 223 16.13 7.21 9.91
C VAL A 223 14.90 7.93 10.46
N MET A 224 15.09 9.15 10.97
CA MET A 224 13.99 9.93 11.53
C MET A 224 13.38 10.85 10.48
N GLY A 225 12.07 11.08 10.56
CA GLY A 225 11.38 11.95 9.62
C GLY A 225 9.89 12.08 9.89
N ASN A 226 9.23 12.78 8.98
CA ASN A 226 7.79 12.94 8.92
C ASN A 226 7.26 12.22 7.67
N ILE A 227 6.08 11.62 7.78
CA ILE A 227 5.41 10.94 6.67
C ILE A 227 3.97 11.45 6.59
N ALA A 228 3.49 11.79 5.39
CA ALA A 228 2.11 12.19 5.15
C ALA A 228 1.51 11.34 4.02
N GLU A 229 0.39 10.67 4.28
CA GLU A 229 -0.43 10.00 3.26
C GLU A 229 -0.97 11.05 2.27
N MET A 230 -0.93 10.75 0.97
CA MET A 230 -1.27 11.68 -0.09
C MET A 230 -2.61 11.34 -0.73
N ASP A 231 -3.37 12.37 -1.09
CA ASP A 231 -4.40 12.22 -2.13
C ASP A 231 -3.68 12.13 -3.47
N TYR A 232 -3.52 10.91 -3.94
CA TYR A 232 -2.71 10.62 -5.11
C TYR A 232 -3.25 11.30 -6.37
N GLN A 233 -4.56 11.26 -6.59
CA GLN A 233 -5.17 11.88 -7.77
C GLN A 233 -5.07 13.40 -7.73
N LYS A 234 -5.24 14.02 -6.56
CA LYS A 234 -5.03 15.47 -6.40
C LYS A 234 -3.59 15.85 -6.74
N HIS A 235 -2.61 15.03 -6.37
CA HIS A 235 -1.22 15.28 -6.73
C HIS A 235 -0.95 15.09 -8.23
N LEU A 236 -1.54 14.09 -8.88
CA LEU A 236 -1.43 13.92 -10.33
C LEU A 236 -2.04 15.10 -11.10
N ASP A 237 -3.20 15.59 -10.66
CA ASP A 237 -3.82 16.80 -11.22
C ASP A 237 -2.90 18.02 -11.06
N TYR A 238 -2.19 18.13 -9.94
CA TYR A 238 -1.20 19.20 -9.70
C TYR A 238 0.00 19.07 -10.65
N LEU A 239 0.53 17.86 -10.84
CA LEU A 239 1.68 17.61 -11.73
C LEU A 239 1.39 17.97 -13.18
N CYS A 240 0.14 17.87 -13.65
CA CYS A 240 -0.20 18.24 -15.03
C CYS A 240 0.15 19.69 -15.37
N THR A 241 0.00 20.62 -14.43
CA THR A 241 0.30 22.04 -14.60
C THR A 241 1.65 22.45 -14.00
N HIS A 242 2.26 21.62 -13.15
CA HIS A 242 3.48 21.96 -12.39
C HIS A 242 4.67 21.03 -12.67
N SER A 243 4.66 20.30 -13.80
CA SER A 243 5.81 19.53 -14.27
C SER A 243 6.67 20.31 -15.28
N PHE A 244 7.93 19.94 -15.37
CA PHE A 244 8.96 20.64 -16.14
C PHE A 244 9.64 19.69 -17.13
N ASP A 245 10.08 20.25 -18.26
CA ASP A 245 10.82 19.46 -19.24
C ASP A 245 12.30 19.38 -18.85
N PRO A 246 12.93 18.20 -19.01
CA PRO A 246 14.35 18.03 -18.73
C PRO A 246 15.18 18.85 -19.74
N ALA A 247 16.16 19.59 -19.23
CA ALA A 247 17.07 20.40 -20.04
C ALA A 247 18.43 19.71 -20.24
N SER A 248 18.95 19.09 -19.17
CA SER A 248 20.23 18.38 -19.20
C SER A 248 20.22 17.15 -18.31
N VAL A 249 21.16 16.24 -18.56
CA VAL A 249 21.31 14.98 -17.86
C VAL A 249 22.74 14.84 -17.38
N GLU A 250 22.91 14.70 -16.06
CA GLU A 250 24.18 14.35 -15.43
C GLU A 250 24.27 12.83 -15.31
N VAL A 251 25.32 12.24 -15.86
CA VAL A 251 25.57 10.80 -15.88
C VAL A 251 26.89 10.52 -15.18
N VAL A 252 26.83 9.69 -14.15
CA VAL A 252 27.99 9.14 -13.45
C VAL A 252 28.28 7.76 -14.03
N PHE A 253 29.52 7.53 -14.44
CA PHE A 253 30.00 6.26 -14.98
C PHE A 253 30.85 5.53 -13.95
N LYS A 254 30.73 4.20 -13.90
CA LYS A 254 31.49 3.32 -13.02
C LYS A 254 32.90 3.02 -13.55
N ASN A 255 33.07 2.97 -14.87
CA ASN A 255 34.32 2.54 -15.51
C ASN A 255 34.49 3.15 -16.92
N PRO A 256 35.39 4.12 -17.13
CA PRO A 256 36.17 4.84 -16.12
C PRO A 256 35.27 5.69 -15.22
N ASN A 257 35.63 5.82 -13.94
CA ASN A 257 34.92 6.73 -13.01
C ASN A 257 34.92 8.16 -13.56
N GLY A 258 33.74 8.75 -13.69
CA GLY A 258 33.61 10.12 -14.17
C GLY A 258 32.17 10.60 -14.20
N CYS A 259 31.99 11.91 -14.04
CA CYS A 259 30.72 12.60 -14.16
C CYS A 259 30.70 13.43 -15.45
N ARG A 260 29.63 13.34 -16.24
CA ARG A 260 29.45 14.13 -17.47
C ARG A 260 28.03 14.67 -17.56
N THR A 261 27.89 15.86 -18.13
CA THR A 261 26.60 16.48 -18.41
C THR A 261 26.34 16.51 -19.91
N PHE A 262 25.16 16.05 -20.31
CA PHE A 262 24.68 16.07 -21.69
C PHE A 262 23.42 16.94 -21.79
N SER A 263 23.12 17.46 -22.98
CA SER A 263 21.78 17.98 -23.21
C SER A 263 20.76 16.84 -23.15
N TYR A 264 19.52 17.11 -22.73
CA TYR A 264 18.50 16.07 -22.68
C TYR A 264 18.27 15.43 -24.05
N SER A 265 18.19 16.23 -25.12
CA SER A 265 18.00 15.75 -26.49
C SER A 265 19.10 14.78 -26.93
N GLU A 266 20.37 15.09 -26.62
CA GLU A 266 21.50 14.20 -26.92
C GLU A 266 21.40 12.89 -26.14
N TYR A 267 21.07 12.97 -24.85
CA TYR A 267 20.95 11.78 -24.00
C TYR A 267 19.80 10.87 -24.46
N ASP A 268 18.62 11.44 -24.71
CA ASP A 268 17.41 10.71 -25.11
C ASP A 268 17.60 10.01 -26.47
N GLN A 269 18.22 10.68 -27.44
CA GLN A 269 18.42 10.14 -28.79
C GLN A 269 19.62 9.18 -28.90
N ASN A 270 20.60 9.28 -28.00
CA ASN A 270 21.89 8.58 -28.15
C ASN A 270 22.40 7.92 -26.85
N TYR A 271 21.51 7.52 -25.94
CA TYR A 271 21.93 6.91 -24.67
C TYR A 271 22.84 5.68 -24.86
N GLN A 272 22.60 4.88 -25.90
CA GLN A 272 23.42 3.70 -26.20
C GLN A 272 24.83 4.09 -26.62
N GLY A 273 24.98 5.11 -27.47
CA GLY A 273 26.29 5.61 -27.88
C GLY A 273 27.06 6.24 -26.73
N ILE A 274 26.35 6.92 -25.80
CA ILE A 274 26.94 7.45 -24.57
C ILE A 274 27.51 6.32 -23.71
N ALA A 275 26.72 5.26 -23.46
CA ALA A 275 27.18 4.10 -22.69
C ALA A 275 28.34 3.37 -23.37
N GLN A 276 28.33 3.22 -24.70
CA GLN A 276 29.45 2.62 -25.44
C GLN A 276 30.73 3.45 -25.37
N ARG A 277 30.60 4.79 -25.37
CA ARG A 277 31.75 5.71 -25.38
C ARG A 277 32.38 5.91 -24.01
N TYR A 278 31.57 5.92 -22.95
CA TYR A 278 31.99 6.31 -21.60
C TYR A 278 31.89 5.19 -20.57
N GLY A 279 31.32 4.03 -20.94
CA GLY A 279 31.24 2.85 -20.12
C GLY A 279 29.92 2.69 -19.35
N THR A 280 29.94 1.84 -18.34
CA THR A 280 28.74 1.47 -17.57
C THR A 280 28.24 2.66 -16.76
N VAL A 281 26.98 3.02 -16.96
CA VAL A 281 26.28 4.05 -16.18
C VAL A 281 26.02 3.53 -14.76
N GLU A 282 26.38 4.34 -13.78
CA GLU A 282 26.12 4.11 -12.36
C GLU A 282 24.91 4.92 -11.88
N ARG A 283 24.84 6.20 -12.25
CA ARG A 283 23.77 7.12 -11.81
C ARG A 283 23.39 8.08 -12.92
N VAL A 284 22.10 8.39 -13.02
CA VAL A 284 21.55 9.38 -13.94
C VAL A 284 20.76 10.40 -13.11
N SER A 285 20.96 11.69 -13.37
CA SER A 285 20.23 12.78 -12.71
C SER A 285 19.79 13.82 -13.73
N PHE A 286 18.49 14.09 -13.79
CA PHE A 286 17.91 15.04 -14.71
C PHE A 286 17.90 16.45 -14.09
N ARG A 287 18.14 17.46 -14.91
CA ARG A 287 18.12 18.87 -14.51
C ARG A 287 17.18 19.65 -15.41
N VAL A 288 16.42 20.55 -14.81
CA VAL A 288 15.54 21.48 -15.53
C VAL A 288 16.25 22.80 -15.80
N ALA A 289 15.72 23.59 -16.74
CA ALA A 289 16.28 24.90 -17.08
C ALA A 289 16.18 25.90 -15.91
N ASP A 290 15.09 25.86 -15.15
CA ASP A 290 14.86 26.69 -13.96
C ASP A 290 14.64 25.81 -12.71
N PRO A 291 15.73 25.46 -11.99
CA PRO A 291 15.63 24.69 -10.75
C PRO A 291 14.85 25.40 -9.64
N TYR A 292 14.80 26.73 -9.65
CA TYR A 292 14.05 27.50 -8.65
C TYR A 292 12.54 27.39 -8.90
N ALA A 293 12.09 27.39 -10.15
CA ALA A 293 10.69 27.15 -10.48
C ALA A 293 10.24 25.75 -10.05
N LEU A 294 11.07 24.72 -10.29
CA LEU A 294 10.79 23.37 -9.80
C LEU A 294 10.71 23.32 -8.28
N SER A 295 11.67 23.94 -7.59
CA SER A 295 11.66 23.98 -6.12
C SER A 295 10.42 24.68 -5.57
N ARG A 296 9.94 25.76 -6.21
CA ARG A 296 8.70 26.43 -5.81
C ARG A 296 7.48 25.52 -5.97
N ALA A 297 7.36 24.84 -7.12
CA ALA A 297 6.28 23.90 -7.37
C ALA A 297 6.26 22.74 -6.34
N ALA A 298 7.43 22.21 -5.97
CA ALA A 298 7.51 21.19 -4.93
C ALA A 298 7.05 21.72 -3.57
N ILE A 299 7.53 22.89 -3.15
CA ILE A 299 7.15 23.52 -1.87
C ILE A 299 5.65 23.84 -1.82
N GLU A 300 5.09 24.37 -2.91
CA GLU A 300 3.65 24.64 -3.01
C GLU A 300 2.81 23.36 -2.88
N ALA A 301 3.31 22.24 -3.41
CA ALA A 301 2.64 20.95 -3.29
C ALA A 301 2.60 20.42 -1.84
N HIS A 302 3.57 20.78 -0.98
CA HIS A 302 3.62 20.31 0.41
C HIS A 302 2.35 20.64 1.19
N GLY A 303 1.74 21.80 0.92
CA GLY A 303 0.44 22.18 1.52
C GLY A 303 -0.68 21.23 1.11
N LEU A 304 -0.66 20.67 -0.11
CA LEU A 304 -1.66 19.70 -0.56
C LEU A 304 -1.63 18.41 0.26
N PHE A 305 -0.47 18.07 0.83
CA PHE A 305 -0.25 16.83 1.58
C PHE A 305 -0.54 17.06 3.07
N TRP A 306 0.04 18.11 3.66
CA TRP A 306 -0.10 18.39 5.09
C TRP A 306 -1.47 18.91 5.48
N ASP A 307 -2.07 19.82 4.71
CA ASP A 307 -3.38 20.38 5.05
C ASP A 307 -4.50 19.32 5.01
N ALA A 308 -4.25 18.22 4.31
CA ALA A 308 -5.20 17.11 4.16
C ALA A 308 -5.00 15.99 5.19
N ALA A 309 -3.87 15.96 5.89
CA ALA A 309 -3.46 14.85 6.74
C ALA A 309 -3.63 15.14 8.23
N GLU A 310 -4.15 14.16 8.98
CA GLU A 310 -4.32 14.23 10.43
C GLU A 310 -3.27 13.35 11.13
N PRO A 311 -2.67 13.79 12.25
CA PRO A 311 -1.73 12.97 13.01
C PRO A 311 -2.36 11.65 13.45
N MET A 312 -1.67 10.55 13.20
CA MET A 312 -2.13 9.20 13.53
C MET A 312 -0.97 8.32 14.00
N ASP A 313 -1.26 7.41 14.92
CA ASP A 313 -0.33 6.35 15.28
C ASP A 313 -0.30 5.25 14.22
N ILE A 314 0.88 4.64 14.00
CA ILE A 314 1.07 3.64 12.95
C ILE A 314 0.23 2.37 13.15
N ASP A 315 0.06 1.91 14.38
CA ASP A 315 -0.70 0.69 14.64
C ASP A 315 -2.21 0.95 14.41
N THR A 316 -2.66 2.17 14.68
CA THR A 316 -4.01 2.62 14.34
C THR A 316 -4.21 2.69 12.82
N TYR A 317 -3.24 3.21 12.08
CA TYR A 317 -3.30 3.26 10.62
C TYR A 317 -3.30 1.85 9.99
N VAL A 318 -2.47 0.95 10.51
CA VAL A 318 -2.42 -0.45 10.07
C VAL A 318 -3.78 -1.14 10.26
N LYS A 319 -4.42 -0.96 11.41
CA LYS A 319 -5.77 -1.50 11.64
C LYS A 319 -6.78 -0.96 10.63
N ARG A 320 -6.71 0.34 10.31
CA ARG A 320 -7.54 0.94 9.26
C ARG A 320 -7.27 0.31 7.89
N LEU A 321 -6.01 0.09 7.53
CA LEU A 321 -5.65 -0.57 6.26
C LEU A 321 -6.21 -2.00 6.19
N GLU A 322 -6.08 -2.78 7.26
CA GLU A 322 -6.62 -4.14 7.33
C GLU A 322 -8.14 -4.14 7.24
N GLN A 323 -8.81 -3.22 7.95
CA GLN A 323 -10.26 -3.05 7.88
C GLN A 323 -10.72 -2.70 6.46
N ASP A 324 -10.07 -1.75 5.80
CA ASP A 324 -10.40 -1.37 4.42
C ASP A 324 -10.29 -2.60 3.50
N ARG A 325 -9.19 -3.36 3.61
CA ARG A 325 -8.95 -4.56 2.78
C ARG A 325 -9.89 -5.72 3.07
N LEU A 326 -10.26 -5.95 4.33
CA LEU A 326 -11.19 -7.02 4.72
C LEU A 326 -12.64 -6.68 4.37
N HIS A 327 -13.05 -5.42 4.57
CA HIS A 327 -14.37 -4.94 4.22
C HIS A 327 -14.65 -5.12 2.72
N ASP A 328 -13.64 -4.93 1.87
CA ASP A 328 -13.72 -5.18 0.43
C ASP A 328 -14.10 -6.62 0.06
N TYR A 329 -13.90 -7.56 0.98
CA TYR A 329 -14.20 -8.97 0.82
C TYR A 329 -15.43 -9.40 1.64
N GLY A 330 -16.11 -8.45 2.30
CA GLY A 330 -17.30 -8.70 3.11
C GLY A 330 -17.01 -9.13 4.55
N TYR A 331 -15.79 -8.93 5.05
CA TYR A 331 -15.38 -9.34 6.40
C TYR A 331 -15.18 -8.14 7.32
N THR A 332 -15.33 -8.38 8.63
CA THR A 332 -14.94 -7.42 9.66
C THR A 332 -13.60 -7.82 10.29
N ALA A 333 -12.83 -6.83 10.74
CA ALA A 333 -11.52 -7.07 11.38
C ALA A 333 -11.63 -7.78 12.75
N ASP A 334 -12.84 -7.91 13.29
CA ASP A 334 -13.10 -8.65 14.53
C ASP A 334 -13.18 -10.17 14.30
N ASP A 335 -13.35 -10.62 13.04
CA ASP A 335 -13.51 -12.04 12.68
C ASP A 335 -12.17 -12.71 12.33
N LEU A 336 -11.29 -11.97 11.67
CA LEU A 336 -10.04 -12.46 11.08
C LEU A 336 -9.02 -11.34 10.97
N VAL A 337 -7.75 -11.71 11.04
CA VAL A 337 -6.62 -10.84 10.80
C VAL A 337 -6.07 -11.09 9.39
N LEU A 338 -5.97 -10.01 8.60
CA LEU A 338 -5.44 -10.04 7.25
C LEU A 338 -4.03 -10.63 7.23
N THR A 339 -3.76 -11.54 6.30
CA THR A 339 -2.48 -12.24 6.18
C THR A 339 -1.98 -12.13 4.74
N GLY A 340 -0.74 -11.67 4.57
CA GLY A 340 -0.13 -11.56 3.24
C GLY A 340 0.12 -12.94 2.61
N PRO A 341 0.26 -13.05 1.28
CA PRO A 341 0.45 -14.36 0.65
C PRO A 341 1.70 -15.13 1.11
N LEU A 342 2.81 -14.44 1.35
CA LEU A 342 4.04 -15.08 1.86
C LEU A 342 3.82 -15.65 3.27
N ASP A 343 3.13 -14.89 4.11
CA ASP A 343 2.78 -15.28 5.48
C ASP A 343 1.80 -16.45 5.50
N ALA A 344 0.84 -16.46 4.56
CA ALA A 344 -0.09 -17.57 4.37
C ALA A 344 0.63 -18.84 3.88
N GLU A 345 1.63 -18.72 3.00
CA GLU A 345 2.46 -19.85 2.60
C GLU A 345 3.20 -20.45 3.80
N ILE A 346 3.87 -19.61 4.59
CA ILE A 346 4.58 -20.03 5.81
C ILE A 346 3.61 -20.69 6.80
N ALA A 347 2.45 -20.08 7.02
CA ALA A 347 1.41 -20.62 7.90
C ALA A 347 0.99 -22.04 7.48
N VAL A 348 0.70 -22.23 6.19
CA VAL A 348 0.29 -23.53 5.64
C VAL A 348 1.43 -24.54 5.70
N GLU A 349 2.69 -24.14 5.48
CA GLU A 349 3.86 -25.00 5.62
C GLU A 349 4.08 -25.48 7.06
N HIS A 350 3.68 -24.67 8.05
CA HIS A 350 3.79 -24.98 9.47
C HIS A 350 2.50 -25.50 10.11
N GLY A 351 1.44 -25.72 9.32
CA GLY A 351 0.17 -26.30 9.78
C GLY A 351 -0.70 -25.35 10.60
N LEU A 352 -0.49 -24.05 10.49
CA LEU A 352 -1.31 -23.01 11.14
C LEU A 352 -2.62 -22.82 10.35
N ALA A 353 -3.73 -22.57 11.05
CA ALA A 353 -5.02 -22.34 10.41
C ALA A 353 -5.04 -21.03 9.62
N CYS A 354 -5.01 -21.15 8.29
CA CYS A 354 -5.09 -20.02 7.36
C CYS A 354 -6.24 -20.22 6.37
N TYR A 355 -6.99 -19.15 6.12
CA TYR A 355 -8.19 -19.17 5.29
C TYR A 355 -8.00 -18.36 4.03
N ALA A 356 -8.41 -18.89 2.88
CA ALA A 356 -8.69 -18.08 1.69
C ALA A 356 -10.04 -17.38 1.84
N LEU A 357 -10.07 -16.08 1.56
CA LEU A 357 -11.25 -15.23 1.68
C LEU A 357 -11.86 -15.01 0.30
N CYS A 358 -13.12 -15.41 0.14
CA CYS A 358 -13.90 -15.18 -1.07
C CYS A 358 -14.65 -13.85 -0.99
N THR A 359 -14.90 -13.24 -2.14
CA THR A 359 -15.62 -11.96 -2.27
C THR A 359 -17.11 -12.06 -1.95
N ASP A 360 -17.65 -13.27 -1.81
CA ASP A 360 -19.03 -13.54 -1.39
C ASP A 360 -19.18 -13.65 0.14
N GLY A 361 -18.12 -13.39 0.90
CA GLY A 361 -18.09 -13.49 2.36
C GLY A 361 -17.89 -14.90 2.90
N SER A 362 -17.61 -15.90 2.04
CA SER A 362 -17.25 -17.26 2.46
C SER A 362 -15.74 -17.47 2.60
N LYS A 363 -15.30 -18.22 3.63
CA LYS A 363 -13.89 -18.52 3.88
C LYS A 363 -13.60 -20.02 3.76
N GLU A 364 -12.51 -20.36 3.11
CA GLU A 364 -12.05 -21.75 2.90
C GLU A 364 -10.75 -22.00 3.66
N LEU A 365 -10.71 -23.02 4.51
CA LEU A 365 -9.49 -23.41 5.23
C LEU A 365 -8.49 -24.02 4.25
N LEU A 366 -7.26 -23.50 4.22
CA LEU A 366 -6.20 -23.98 3.35
C LEU A 366 -5.67 -25.35 3.83
N ALA A 367 -5.94 -26.40 3.07
CA ALA A 367 -5.59 -27.77 3.46
C ALA A 367 -4.11 -28.15 3.21
N GLY A 368 -3.34 -27.29 2.54
CA GLY A 368 -1.95 -27.55 2.20
C GLY A 368 -1.43 -26.69 1.05
N LYS A 369 -0.16 -26.87 0.69
CA LYS A 369 0.55 -26.01 -0.28
C LYS A 369 -0.12 -25.91 -1.65
N TYR A 370 -0.68 -27.01 -2.16
CA TYR A 370 -1.38 -27.00 -3.45
C TYR A 370 -2.64 -26.13 -3.41
N ASP A 371 -3.38 -26.20 -2.32
CA ASP A 371 -4.63 -25.45 -2.13
C ASP A 371 -4.36 -23.96 -1.94
N PHE A 372 -3.30 -23.62 -1.18
CA PHE A 372 -2.77 -22.27 -1.12
C PHE A 372 -2.42 -21.73 -2.52
N GLN A 373 -1.63 -22.47 -3.31
CA GLN A 373 -1.22 -22.02 -4.65
C GLN A 373 -2.41 -21.75 -5.56
N LYS A 374 -3.44 -22.61 -5.55
CA LYS A 374 -4.66 -22.41 -6.33
C LYS A 374 -5.34 -21.09 -5.99
N HIS A 375 -5.53 -20.79 -4.70
CA HIS A 375 -6.17 -19.55 -4.23
C HIS A 375 -5.29 -18.32 -4.47
N HIS A 376 -3.98 -18.48 -4.31
CA HIS A 376 -3.00 -17.44 -4.57
C HIS A 376 -3.02 -16.99 -6.04
N PHE A 377 -3.00 -17.94 -6.99
CA PHE A 377 -3.14 -17.62 -8.41
C PHE A 377 -4.53 -17.05 -8.77
N GLY A 378 -5.54 -17.34 -7.96
CA GLY A 378 -6.88 -16.76 -8.06
C GLY A 378 -6.99 -15.32 -7.56
N GLY A 379 -5.95 -14.79 -6.89
CA GLY A 379 -5.95 -13.44 -6.32
C GLY A 379 -6.77 -13.31 -5.03
N CYS A 380 -7.01 -14.39 -4.30
CA CYS A 380 -7.71 -14.36 -3.02
C CYS A 380 -6.91 -13.62 -1.94
N LEU A 381 -7.62 -12.96 -1.02
CA LEU A 381 -7.02 -12.55 0.25
C LEU A 381 -6.91 -13.75 1.19
N PHE A 382 -6.00 -13.64 2.16
CA PHE A 382 -5.86 -14.62 3.22
C PHE A 382 -6.13 -13.99 4.58
N GLY A 383 -6.73 -14.77 5.46
CA GLY A 383 -7.02 -14.39 6.83
C GLY A 383 -6.64 -15.50 7.79
N MET A 384 -6.25 -15.12 9.00
CA MET A 384 -5.96 -16.03 10.11
C MET A 384 -6.63 -15.49 11.37
N ASP A 385 -6.86 -16.33 12.37
CA ASP A 385 -7.22 -15.79 13.68
C ASP A 385 -6.00 -15.11 14.36
N THR A 386 -6.29 -14.32 15.39
CA THR A 386 -5.26 -13.56 16.11
C THR A 386 -4.25 -14.46 16.84
N GLU A 387 -4.68 -15.65 17.29
CA GLU A 387 -3.83 -16.59 18.03
C GLU A 387 -2.81 -17.24 17.08
N GLU A 388 -3.27 -17.73 15.93
CA GLU A 388 -2.47 -18.29 14.85
C GLU A 388 -1.50 -17.25 14.27
N ARG A 389 -1.94 -15.99 14.09
CA ARG A 389 -1.04 -14.92 13.65
C ARG A 389 0.07 -14.63 14.67
N ALA A 390 -0.21 -14.77 15.96
CA ALA A 390 0.83 -14.65 16.98
C ALA A 390 1.85 -15.79 16.88
N ILE A 391 1.40 -17.01 16.58
CA ILE A 391 2.29 -18.17 16.34
C ILE A 391 3.13 -17.98 15.07
N LEU A 392 2.52 -17.46 13.99
CA LEU A 392 3.22 -17.18 12.73
C LEU A 392 4.40 -16.23 12.92
N GLN A 393 4.30 -15.23 13.80
CA GLN A 393 5.40 -14.30 14.06
C GLN A 393 6.68 -14.98 14.55
N TYR A 394 6.57 -16.13 15.22
CA TYR A 394 7.74 -16.92 15.61
C TYR A 394 8.45 -17.55 14.41
N PHE A 395 7.70 -17.97 13.38
CA PHE A 395 8.27 -18.52 12.15
C PHE A 395 8.83 -17.45 11.22
N LYS A 396 8.27 -16.22 11.27
CA LYS A 396 8.76 -15.08 10.48
C LYS A 396 10.09 -14.52 10.99
N GLN A 397 10.33 -14.61 12.29
CA GLN A 397 11.55 -14.07 12.87
C GLN A 397 12.70 -15.06 12.67
N ASN A 398 13.80 -14.59 12.07
CA ASN A 398 15.15 -15.14 12.32
C ASN A 398 15.57 -14.87 13.78
N CYS A 399 14.72 -15.18 14.76
CA CYS A 399 14.98 -14.97 16.17
C CYS A 399 15.46 -16.25 16.84
N THR A 400 16.27 -16.01 17.86
CA THR A 400 17.02 -16.95 18.70
C THR A 400 16.21 -18.19 19.05
N PRO A 401 16.76 -19.41 18.87
CA PRO A 401 16.08 -20.65 19.20
C PRO A 401 15.55 -20.63 20.65
N LEU A 402 14.39 -21.28 20.87
CA LEU A 402 13.70 -21.43 22.17
C LEU A 402 14.66 -21.84 23.32
N PHE A 403 15.73 -22.53 22.95
CA PHE A 403 16.85 -22.91 23.79
C PHE A 403 18.15 -22.47 23.11
N SER A 404 19.05 -21.85 23.88
CA SER A 404 20.44 -21.63 23.47
C SER A 404 21.15 -22.97 23.15
N THR A 405 22.27 -22.91 22.44
CA THR A 405 23.08 -24.10 22.13
C THR A 405 23.55 -24.84 23.39
N GLU A 406 23.77 -24.13 24.50
CA GLU A 406 24.07 -24.72 25.80
C GLU A 406 22.85 -25.41 26.43
N GLU A 407 21.67 -24.79 26.39
CA GLU A 407 20.42 -25.39 26.88
C GLU A 407 20.04 -26.64 26.08
N MET A 408 20.20 -26.62 24.75
CA MET A 408 20.00 -27.79 23.88
C MET A 408 20.95 -28.94 24.22
N ARG A 409 22.22 -28.65 24.51
CA ARG A 409 23.18 -29.68 24.93
C ARG A 409 22.80 -30.28 26.27
N GLU A 410 22.30 -29.48 27.21
CA GLU A 410 21.88 -30.02 28.50
C GLU A 410 20.57 -30.78 28.45
N ILE A 411 19.60 -30.37 27.64
CA ILE A 411 18.39 -31.18 27.40
C ILE A 411 18.78 -32.57 26.85
N CYS A 412 19.70 -32.62 25.88
CA CYS A 412 20.21 -33.87 25.32
C CYS A 412 21.00 -34.70 26.36
N SER A 413 21.83 -34.07 27.19
CA SER A 413 22.60 -34.74 28.25
C SER A 413 21.67 -35.32 29.33
N LEU A 414 20.63 -34.58 29.72
CA LEU A 414 19.62 -35.00 30.68
C LEU A 414 18.77 -36.15 30.14
N ALA A 415 18.37 -36.12 28.87
CA ALA A 415 17.62 -37.21 28.24
C ALA A 415 18.44 -38.51 28.15
N LEU A 416 19.73 -38.41 27.82
CA LEU A 416 20.65 -39.55 27.80
C LEU A 416 20.89 -40.12 29.20
N ARG A 417 21.03 -39.26 30.21
CA ARG A 417 21.28 -39.66 31.61
C ARG A 417 20.03 -40.25 32.28
N ALA A 418 18.86 -39.66 32.04
CA ALA A 418 17.57 -40.18 32.50
C ALA A 418 17.27 -41.57 31.90
N GLY A 419 17.61 -41.78 30.62
CA GLY A 419 17.53 -43.10 29.98
C GLY A 419 18.53 -44.13 30.50
N MET A 420 19.62 -43.70 31.17
CA MET A 420 20.68 -44.57 31.67
C MET A 420 20.61 -44.86 33.18
N GLU A 421 20.12 -43.95 34.02
CA GLU A 421 20.30 -44.04 35.47
C GLU A 421 19.04 -44.00 36.34
N ASN A 422 17.82 -43.81 35.79
CA ASN A 422 16.58 -43.77 36.60
C ASN A 422 16.69 -42.82 37.82
N ASP A 423 17.41 -41.72 37.66
CA ASP A 423 17.86 -40.85 38.74
C ASP A 423 16.85 -39.73 39.03
N LEU A 424 16.46 -39.58 40.30
CA LEU A 424 15.31 -38.79 40.76
C LEU A 424 15.62 -37.28 40.92
N ASP A 425 16.88 -36.88 41.05
CA ASP A 425 17.22 -35.46 41.24
C ASP A 425 17.13 -34.63 39.95
N HIS A 426 17.29 -35.28 38.79
CA HIS A 426 17.20 -34.64 37.47
C HIS A 426 15.76 -34.41 37.00
N PHE A 427 14.77 -35.02 37.68
CA PHE A 427 13.34 -34.80 37.45
C PHE A 427 12.91 -33.35 37.71
N GLY A 428 13.54 -32.65 38.67
CA GLY A 428 13.17 -31.27 39.01
C GLY A 428 13.44 -30.28 37.87
N LEU A 429 14.55 -30.46 37.14
CA LEU A 429 14.90 -29.60 36.01
C LEU A 429 14.08 -29.95 34.75
N LEU A 430 13.85 -31.26 34.52
CA LEU A 430 12.96 -31.74 33.46
C LEU A 430 11.52 -31.24 33.66
N ASN A 431 11.01 -31.31 34.89
CA ASN A 431 9.71 -30.76 35.27
C ASN A 431 9.65 -29.24 35.10
N GLY A 432 10.73 -28.50 35.36
CA GLY A 432 10.78 -27.07 35.09
C GLY A 432 10.72 -26.73 33.60
N ILE A 433 11.31 -27.56 32.74
CA ILE A 433 11.27 -27.42 31.27
C ILE A 433 9.90 -27.83 30.72
N ILE A 434 9.37 -28.96 31.18
CA ILE A 434 8.02 -29.46 30.86
C ILE A 434 6.98 -28.43 31.30
N HIS A 435 7.07 -27.89 32.51
CA HIS A 435 6.16 -26.87 33.01
C HIS A 435 6.19 -25.59 32.17
N LYS A 436 7.36 -25.15 31.70
CA LYS A 436 7.46 -24.00 30.79
C LYS A 436 6.86 -24.28 29.41
N ALA A 437 6.99 -25.51 28.90
CA ALA A 437 6.36 -25.94 27.66
C ALA A 437 4.84 -26.08 27.81
N GLU A 438 4.35 -26.65 28.92
CA GLU A 438 2.94 -26.78 29.29
C GLU A 438 2.27 -25.43 29.53
N CYS A 439 2.99 -24.44 30.07
CA CYS A 439 2.48 -23.07 30.24
C CYS A 439 2.26 -22.33 28.90
N MET A 440 2.86 -22.80 27.81
CA MET A 440 2.79 -22.17 26.48
C MET A 440 2.04 -23.02 25.44
N LEU A 441 1.64 -24.26 25.77
CA LEU A 441 0.70 -25.05 24.99
C LEU A 441 -0.74 -24.73 25.43
N PRO A 442 -1.72 -24.58 24.51
CA PRO A 442 -3.11 -24.43 24.90
C PRO A 442 -3.57 -25.64 25.73
N LYS A 443 -4.28 -25.38 26.83
CA LYS A 443 -4.83 -26.43 27.71
C LYS A 443 -5.98 -27.19 27.04
N THR A 444 -5.67 -28.00 26.04
CA THR A 444 -6.59 -29.02 25.49
C THR A 444 -5.78 -30.23 25.04
N CYS A 445 -5.14 -30.89 26.00
CA CYS A 445 -4.83 -32.32 25.93
C CYS A 445 -5.06 -32.95 27.31
N GLU A 446 -6.18 -32.62 27.94
CA GLU A 446 -6.83 -33.54 28.87
C GLU A 446 -7.80 -34.38 28.03
N GLU A 447 -7.35 -35.58 27.65
CA GLU A 447 -8.14 -36.80 27.41
C GLU A 447 -7.39 -37.70 26.42
N ASN A 448 -6.56 -38.59 26.96
CA ASN A 448 -6.52 -40.03 26.64
C ASN A 448 -5.27 -40.67 27.26
N PHE A 449 -5.23 -40.71 28.59
CA PHE A 449 -4.51 -41.77 29.31
C PHE A 449 -5.56 -42.60 30.06
N LEU A 450 -6.12 -43.59 29.35
CA LEU A 450 -6.80 -44.71 29.97
C LEU A 450 -6.02 -45.98 29.61
N GLU A 451 -5.18 -46.42 30.55
CA GLU A 451 -4.95 -47.84 30.79
C GLU A 451 -5.74 -48.23 32.05
N PRO A 452 -6.01 -49.52 32.35
CA PRO A 452 -5.75 -50.77 31.61
C PRO A 452 -6.95 -51.75 31.59
N GLU A 453 -6.98 -52.76 30.72
CA GLU A 453 -7.57 -54.06 31.09
C GLU A 453 -6.73 -55.24 30.58
N ASN A 454 -6.45 -56.13 31.52
CA ASN A 454 -5.80 -57.42 31.38
C ASN A 454 -6.60 -58.35 30.45
N GLU A 455 -5.92 -59.12 29.60
CA GLU A 455 -6.16 -60.56 29.44
C GLU A 455 -5.13 -61.15 28.46
N TYR A 456 -4.09 -61.82 29.00
CA TYR A 456 -3.41 -62.89 28.27
C TYR A 456 -3.60 -64.18 29.05
N ASN A 457 -4.57 -64.97 28.58
CA ASN A 457 -4.73 -66.37 28.91
C ASN A 457 -5.02 -67.13 27.60
N ARG A 458 -4.33 -68.27 27.46
CA ARG A 458 -4.46 -69.36 26.45
C ARG A 458 -3.67 -69.17 25.15
N GLU A 459 -2.56 -69.90 25.00
CA GLU A 459 -2.49 -71.27 24.41
C GLU A 459 -2.76 -71.26 22.90
N GLU A 460 -1.70 -71.26 22.09
CA GLU A 460 -1.19 -72.42 21.32
C GLU A 460 0.21 -72.11 20.75
#